data_AF-A0A3Q3VWB0-F1
#
_entry.id   AF-A0A3Q3VWB0-F1
#
_cell.length_a   1.000
_cell.length_b   1.000
_cell.length_c   1.000
_cell.angle_alpha   90.00
_cell.angle_beta   90.00
_cell.angle_gamma   90.00
#
_symmetry.space_group_name_H-M   'P 1'
#
loop_
_entity.id
_entity.type
_entity.pdbx_description
1 polymer ?
#
loop_
_entity_poly.entity_id
_entity_poly.type
_entity_poly.pdbx_seq_one_letter_code
_entity_poly.pdbx_strand_id
1 'polypeptide(L)'
;MISNTTIRMDRRIARMAKSQPMISSGVIKDSLKLPVSTVTIRRRLCEAKFSARSPRKVPLLKKKRRKWRNILWTDESKISQTTPKH
;
A
#
# COMPACT_ATOMS: atom_id res chain seq x y z
N MET A 1 9.08 8.92 27.61
CA MET A 1 8.43 8.05 26.60
C MET A 1 8.42 6.61 27.11
N ILE A 2 7.35 6.19 27.78
CA ILE A 2 7.28 4.85 28.39
C ILE A 2 6.99 3.84 27.26
N SER A 3 8.02 3.09 26.89
CA SER A 3 8.01 2.15 25.78
C SER A 3 7.79 0.74 26.31
N ASN A 4 6.54 0.28 26.35
CA ASN A 4 6.25 -1.12 26.67
C ASN A 4 6.65 -2.09 25.52
N THR A 5 7.23 -1.59 24.42
CA THR A 5 7.89 -2.38 23.37
C THR A 5 9.39 -2.15 23.38
N THR A 6 10.16 -3.23 23.31
CA THR A 6 11.62 -3.16 23.20
C THR A 6 12.04 -2.79 21.78
N ILE A 7 13.20 -2.15 21.62
CA ILE A 7 13.78 -1.78 20.31
C ILE A 7 13.82 -2.99 19.35
N ARG A 8 14.06 -4.20 19.88
CA ARG A 8 14.06 -5.45 19.10
C ARG A 8 12.69 -5.80 18.55
N MET A 9 11.60 -5.55 19.29
CA MET A 9 10.23 -5.78 18.84
C MET A 9 9.83 -4.78 17.76
N ASP A 10 10.13 -3.50 17.95
CA ASP A 10 9.80 -2.45 16.96
C ASP A 10 10.49 -2.74 15.61
N ARG A 11 11.75 -3.21 15.64
CA ARG A 11 12.46 -3.67 14.43
C ARG A 11 11.80 -4.89 13.76
N ARG A 12 11.20 -5.81 14.52
CA ARG A 12 10.46 -6.96 13.95
C ARG A 12 9.16 -6.50 13.28
N ILE A 13 8.42 -5.60 13.93
CA ILE A 13 7.17 -5.01 13.42
C ILE A 13 7.45 -4.29 12.08
N ALA A 14 8.47 -3.42 12.05
CA ALA A 14 8.84 -2.67 10.85
C ALA A 14 9.25 -3.60 9.68
N ARG A 15 9.98 -4.69 9.97
CA ARG A 15 10.36 -5.66 8.93
C ARG A 15 9.15 -6.37 8.32
N MET A 16 8.18 -6.79 9.13
CA MET A 16 6.97 -7.43 8.58
C MET A 16 6.10 -6.47 7.78
N ALA A 17 5.94 -5.23 8.26
CA ALA A 17 5.21 -4.21 7.53
C ALA A 17 5.85 -3.91 6.16
N LYS A 18 7.19 -3.95 6.08
CA LYS A 18 7.92 -3.73 4.83
C LYS A 18 7.81 -4.90 3.86
N SER A 19 7.86 -6.15 4.33
CA SER A 19 7.76 -7.33 3.46
C SER A 19 6.34 -7.57 2.96
N GLN A 20 5.33 -7.21 3.76
CA GLN A 20 3.92 -7.38 3.46
C GLN A 20 3.19 -6.04 3.66
N PRO A 21 3.15 -5.15 2.66
CA PRO A 21 2.60 -3.80 2.80
C PRO A 21 1.08 -3.76 3.08
N MET A 22 0.42 -4.91 3.05
CA MET A 22 -1.03 -5.06 3.27
C MET A 22 -1.37 -5.82 4.55
N ILE A 23 -0.38 -6.12 5.40
CA ILE A 23 -0.58 -6.84 6.65
C ILE A 23 -1.29 -5.96 7.69
N SER A 24 -2.22 -6.55 8.46
CA SER A 24 -2.93 -5.84 9.51
C SER A 24 -2.17 -5.88 10.84
N SER A 25 -2.46 -4.93 11.75
CA SER A 25 -1.85 -4.91 13.08
C SER A 25 -2.22 -6.12 13.94
N GLY A 26 -3.40 -6.71 13.72
CA GLY A 26 -3.81 -7.96 14.38
C GLY A 26 -2.94 -9.14 13.93
N VAL A 27 -2.78 -9.32 12.62
CA VAL A 27 -1.92 -10.37 12.06
C VAL A 27 -0.47 -10.19 12.52
N ILE A 28 0.02 -8.94 12.63
CA ILE A 28 1.34 -8.64 13.18
C ILE A 28 1.49 -9.15 14.63
N LYS A 29 0.47 -8.91 15.47
CA LYS A 29 0.46 -9.32 16.88
C LYS A 29 0.56 -10.85 17.00
N ASP A 30 -0.27 -11.56 16.25
CA ASP A 30 -0.38 -13.02 16.34
C ASP A 30 0.86 -13.70 15.74
N SER A 31 1.34 -13.21 14.59
CA SER A 31 2.53 -13.76 13.91
C SER A 31 3.81 -13.62 14.73
N LEU A 32 3.96 -12.51 15.46
CA LEU A 32 5.15 -12.25 16.30
C LEU A 32 4.94 -12.65 17.76
N LYS A 33 3.74 -13.13 18.13
CA LYS A 33 3.29 -13.46 19.49
C LYS A 33 3.61 -12.35 20.49
N LEU A 34 3.24 -11.11 20.14
CA LEU A 34 3.60 -9.95 20.95
C LEU A 34 2.64 -9.78 22.15
N PRO A 35 3.16 -9.49 23.35
CA PRO A 35 2.35 -9.20 24.53
C PRO A 35 1.81 -7.76 24.53
N VAL A 36 1.72 -7.10 23.36
CA VAL A 36 1.27 -5.71 23.25
C VAL A 36 -0.06 -5.61 22.52
N SER A 37 -0.79 -4.54 22.82
CA SER A 37 -2.08 -4.28 22.18
C SER A 37 -1.92 -3.94 20.70
N THR A 38 -2.96 -4.19 19.90
CA THR A 38 -3.00 -3.79 18.49
C THR A 38 -2.99 -2.27 18.30
N VAL A 39 -3.43 -1.50 19.30
CA VAL A 39 -3.34 -0.03 19.33
C VAL A 39 -1.88 0.41 19.42
N THR A 40 -1.10 -0.20 20.30
CA THR A 40 0.34 0.07 20.44
C THR A 40 1.08 -0.21 19.13
N ILE A 41 0.77 -1.33 18.46
CA ILE A 41 1.35 -1.68 17.16
C ILE A 41 1.01 -0.63 16.11
N ARG A 42 -0.25 -0.20 16.00
CA ARG A 42 -0.66 0.87 15.08
C ARG A 42 0.12 2.16 15.34
N ARG A 43 0.26 2.56 16.61
CA ARG A 43 1.01 3.77 16.98
C ARG A 43 2.47 3.69 16.54
N ARG A 44 3.15 2.56 16.78
CA ARG A 44 4.53 2.33 16.35
C ARG A 44 4.69 2.36 14.83
N LEU A 45 3.75 1.80 14.09
CA LEU A 45 3.77 1.84 12.62
C LEU A 45 3.64 3.28 12.11
N CYS A 46 2.75 4.08 12.71
CA CYS A 46 2.62 5.50 12.39
C CYS A 46 3.89 6.30 12.75
N GLU A 47 4.47 6.08 13.94
CA GLU A 47 5.74 6.68 14.37
C GLU A 47 6.89 6.34 13.39
N ALA A 48 6.90 5.11 12.87
CA ALA A 48 7.86 4.63 11.88
C ALA A 48 7.51 5.04 10.42
N LYS A 49 6.51 5.90 10.21
CA LYS A 49 6.07 6.41 8.90
C LYS A 49 5.64 5.33 7.90
N PHE A 50 5.21 4.16 8.37
CA PHE A 50 4.54 3.20 7.51
C PHE A 50 3.14 3.74 7.19
N SER A 51 2.91 4.09 5.93
CA SER A 51 1.64 4.63 5.48
C SER A 51 0.55 3.57 5.51
N ALA A 52 -0.68 4.02 5.79
CA ALA A 52 -1.87 3.21 5.59
C ALA A 52 -2.09 2.94 4.09
N ARG A 53 -2.93 1.95 3.79
CA ARG A 53 -3.26 1.52 2.42
C ARG A 53 -3.73 2.72 1.58
N SER A 54 -3.03 3.00 0.47
CA SER A 54 -3.43 3.97 -0.55
C SER A 54 -4.00 3.25 -1.78
N PRO A 55 -5.14 3.69 -2.35
CA PRO A 55 -5.71 3.08 -3.55
C PRO A 55 -4.81 3.31 -4.77
N ARG A 56 -4.74 2.29 -5.64
CA ARG A 56 -3.95 2.34 -6.88
C ARG A 56 -4.75 3.08 -7.95
N LYS A 57 -4.24 4.22 -8.45
CA LYS A 57 -4.80 4.98 -9.57
C LYS A 57 -4.22 4.59 -10.94
N VAL A 58 -3.76 3.35 -11.10
CA VAL A 58 -3.22 2.85 -12.37
C VAL A 58 -3.88 1.52 -12.74
N PRO A 59 -4.15 1.27 -14.03
CA PRO A 59 -4.71 0.00 -14.48
C PRO A 59 -3.84 -1.18 -14.04
N LEU A 60 -4.47 -2.27 -13.60
CA LEU A 60 -3.77 -3.51 -13.25
C LEU A 60 -3.40 -4.27 -14.54
N LEU A 61 -2.38 -3.79 -15.24
CA LEU A 61 -1.89 -4.44 -16.44
C LEU A 61 -1.12 -5.72 -16.06
N LYS A 62 -1.67 -6.88 -16.41
CA LYS A 62 -0.93 -8.15 -16.39
C LYS A 62 0.16 -8.10 -17.48
N LYS A 63 1.31 -8.75 -17.26
CA LYS A 63 2.38 -8.84 -18.26
C LYS A 63 1.83 -9.46 -19.56
N LYS A 64 1.63 -8.63 -20.60
CA LYS A 64 1.07 -9.05 -21.89
C LYS A 64 2.16 -9.79 -22.68
N ARG A 65 2.07 -11.11 -22.81
CA ARG A 65 2.93 -11.87 -23.75
C ARG A 65 2.33 -11.80 -25.16
N ARG A 66 2.55 -10.72 -25.93
CA ARG A 66 2.42 -10.74 -27.41
C ARG A 66 3.35 -9.71 -28.07
N LYS A 67 4.05 -10.16 -29.10
CA LYS A 67 4.99 -9.44 -29.96
C LYS A 67 4.16 -8.63 -30.96
N TRP A 68 4.15 -7.31 -30.82
CA TRP A 68 3.45 -6.42 -31.75
C TRP A 68 4.29 -6.29 -33.01
N ARG A 69 3.91 -6.97 -34.08
CA ARG A 69 4.37 -6.63 -35.43
C ARG A 69 3.12 -6.28 -36.22
N ASN A 70 3.01 -5.00 -36.59
CA ASN A 70 2.02 -4.43 -37.51
C ASN A 70 0.65 -4.07 -36.90
N ILE A 71 0.60 -3.18 -35.91
CA ILE A 71 -0.66 -2.54 -35.48
C ILE A 71 -0.51 -1.02 -35.59
N LEU A 72 -1.27 -0.41 -36.50
CA LEU A 72 -1.48 1.04 -36.58
C LEU A 72 -2.45 1.43 -35.46
N TRP A 73 -2.03 2.32 -34.56
CA TRP A 73 -2.86 2.81 -33.46
C TRP A 73 -3.53 4.12 -33.85
N THR A 74 -4.83 4.23 -33.57
CA THR A 74 -5.56 5.50 -33.55
C THR A 74 -6.09 5.71 -32.13
N ASP A 75 -5.73 6.82 -31.50
CA ASP A 75 -6.27 7.22 -30.20
C ASP A 75 -7.53 8.05 -30.43
N GLU A 76 -8.70 7.45 -30.21
CA GLU A 76 -9.96 8.19 -30.15
C GLU A 76 -10.19 8.70 -28.73
N SER A 77 -9.49 9.76 -28.36
CA SER A 77 -9.82 10.52 -27.16
C SER A 77 -11.14 11.27 -27.35
N LYS A 78 -12.11 11.07 -26.45
CA LYS A 78 -13.39 11.79 -26.49
C LYS A 78 -13.16 13.28 -26.25
N ILE A 79 -13.34 14.09 -27.29
CA ILE A 79 -13.39 15.55 -27.19
C ILE A 79 -14.72 15.91 -26.53
N SER A 80 -14.69 16.32 -25.27
CA SER A 80 -15.86 16.90 -24.62
C SER A 80 -16.16 18.26 -25.26
N GLN A 81 -17.16 18.32 -26.12
CA GLN A 81 -17.67 19.58 -26.66
C GLN A 81 -18.25 20.41 -25.52
N THR A 82 -17.48 21.36 -24.98
CA THR A 82 -18.00 22.39 -24.09
C THR A 82 -18.77 23.38 -24.95
N THR A 83 -20.10 23.29 -24.96
CA THR A 83 -20.95 24.29 -25.58
C THR A 83 -20.79 25.64 -24.88
N PRO A 84 -20.58 26.77 -25.60
CA PRO A 84 -20.59 28.08 -24.99
C PRO A 84 -21.98 28.38 -24.42
N LYS A 85 -22.02 28.82 -23.15
CA LYS A 85 -23.23 29.32 -22.52
C LYS A 85 -23.54 30.68 -23.13
N HIS A 86 -24.74 30.81 -23.68
CA HIS A 86 -25.27 32.05 -24.24
C HIS A 86 -25.99 32.88 -23.16
#